data_AF-A0A5P1ETP6-F1
#
_entry.id   AF-A0A5P1ETP6-F1
#
_cell.length_a   1.000
_cell.length_b   1.000
_cell.length_c   1.000
_cell.angle_alpha   90.00
_cell.angle_beta   90.00
_cell.angle_gamma   90.00
#
_symmetry.space_group_name_H-M   'P 1'
#
loop_
_entity.id
_entity.type
_entity.pdbx_description
1 polymer ?
#
loop_
_entity_poly.entity_id
_entity_poly.type
_entity_poly.pdbx_seq_one_letter_code
_entity_poly.pdbx_strand_id
1 'polypeptide(L)' 'MAPRSRPEKYAQNAYKKFRDKAAYSRSMTIDQMEEVAQGKLWSGNDAVSNGLVDAIAGLSRAVAIAKQKS' A
#
# COMPACT_ATOMS: atom_id res chain seq x y z
N MET A 1 -28.54 -16.40 2.23
CA MET A 1 -27.11 -16.06 2.16
C MET A 1 -26.39 -16.84 3.25
N ALA A 2 -25.57 -17.84 2.92
CA ALA A 2 -24.85 -18.62 3.94
C ALA A 2 -23.77 -17.76 4.62
N PRO A 3 -23.52 -17.93 5.94
CA PRO A 3 -22.46 -17.20 6.63
C PRO A 3 -21.09 -17.55 6.04
N ARG A 4 -20.28 -16.52 5.77
CA ARG A 4 -18.92 -16.67 5.21
C ARG A 4 -18.08 -17.64 6.03
N SER A 5 -17.32 -18.49 5.32
CA SER A 5 -16.48 -19.53 5.89
C SER A 5 -15.39 -18.92 6.79
N ARG A 6 -14.86 -19.68 7.76
CA ARG A 6 -13.76 -19.22 8.63
C ARG A 6 -12.57 -18.67 7.82
N PRO A 7 -12.09 -19.34 6.75
CA PRO A 7 -10.99 -18.84 5.92
C PRO A 7 -11.27 -17.46 5.28
N GLU A 8 -12.46 -17.23 4.76
CA GLU A 8 -12.83 -15.95 4.14
C GLU A 8 -12.80 -14.79 5.14
N LYS A 9 -13.21 -15.04 6.40
CA LYS A 9 -13.14 -14.02 7.46
C LYS A 9 -11.70 -13.64 7.80
N TYR A 10 -10.80 -14.62 7.85
CA TYR A 10 -9.38 -14.35 8.08
C TYR A 10 -8.76 -13.54 6.94
N ALA A 11 -9.01 -13.94 5.69
CA ALA A 11 -8.50 -13.23 4.52
C ALA A 11 -9.00 -11.77 4.49
N GLN A 12 -10.28 -11.54 4.75
CA GLN A 12 -10.83 -10.18 4.76
C GLN A 12 -10.26 -9.33 5.89
N ASN A 13 -10.03 -9.90 7.07
CA ASN A 13 -9.40 -9.17 8.18
C ASN A 13 -7.94 -8.83 7.87
N ALA A 14 -7.19 -9.74 7.25
CA ALA A 14 -5.82 -9.47 6.81
C ALA A 14 -5.79 -8.35 5.77
N TYR A 15 -6.69 -8.41 4.78
CA TYR A 15 -6.83 -7.37 3.76
C TYR A 15 -7.10 -5.99 4.37
N LYS A 16 -8.11 -5.88 5.24
CA LYS A 16 -8.46 -4.61 5.91
C LYS A 16 -7.27 -4.03 6.68
N LYS A 17 -6.59 -4.87 7.48
CA LYS A 17 -5.41 -4.44 8.24
C LYS A 17 -4.30 -3.91 7.35
N PHE A 18 -4.03 -4.58 6.23
CA PHE A 18 -3.00 -4.15 5.28
C PHE A 18 -3.37 -2.81 4.63
N ARG A 19 -4.59 -2.72 4.06
CA ARG A 19 -5.12 -1.52 3.41
C ARG A 19 -5.11 -0.32 4.35
N ASP A 20 -5.64 -0.47 5.57
CA ASP A 20 -5.76 0.64 6.52
C ASP A 20 -4.38 1.15 6.96
N LYS A 21 -3.42 0.24 7.16
CA LYS A 21 -2.03 0.60 7.47
C LYS A 21 -1.36 1.33 6.31
N ALA A 22 -1.59 0.86 5.07
CA ALA A 22 -1.05 1.51 3.88
C ALA A 22 -1.65 2.92 3.72
N ALA A 23 -2.96 3.07 3.87
CA ALA A 23 -3.66 4.36 3.79
C ALA A 23 -3.08 5.35 4.80
N TYR A 24 -2.98 4.95 6.07
CA TYR A 24 -2.37 5.75 7.12
C TYR A 24 -0.92 6.16 6.79
N SER A 25 -0.11 5.22 6.31
CA SER A 25 1.32 5.44 6.02
C SER A 25 1.56 6.31 4.79
N ARG A 26 0.55 6.50 3.93
CA ARG A 26 0.57 7.38 2.76
C ARG A 26 -0.24 8.66 2.97
N SER A 27 -0.78 8.86 4.18
CA SER A 27 -1.68 9.97 4.49
C SER A 27 -2.89 10.05 3.54
N MET A 28 -3.40 8.89 3.11
CA MET A 28 -4.57 8.74 2.26
C MET A 28 -5.78 8.30 3.08
N THR A 29 -6.98 8.65 2.61
CA THR A 29 -8.20 8.03 3.13
C THR A 29 -8.27 6.56 2.73
N ILE A 30 -9.06 5.77 3.46
CA ILE A 30 -9.30 4.36 3.13
C ILE A 30 -9.89 4.22 1.73
N ASP A 31 -10.80 5.11 1.34
CA ASP A 31 -11.47 5.06 0.03
C ASP A 31 -10.49 5.33 -1.11
N GLN A 32 -9.61 6.33 -0.97
CA GLN A 32 -8.52 6.58 -1.93
C GLN A 32 -7.57 5.39 -2.05
N MET A 33 -7.21 4.76 -0.92
CA MET A 33 -6.37 3.56 -0.94
C MET A 33 -7.10 2.38 -1.60
N GLU A 34 -8.41 2.25 -1.42
CA GLU A 34 -9.22 1.18 -2.03
C GLU A 34 -9.20 1.26 -3.57
N GLU A 35 -9.24 2.47 -4.14
CA GLU A 35 -9.17 2.69 -5.59
C GLU A 35 -7.88 2.12 -6.21
N VAL A 36 -6.78 2.14 -5.46
CA VAL A 36 -5.46 1.68 -5.91
C VAL A 36 -5.06 0.30 -5.35
N ALA A 37 -5.90 -0.31 -4.52
CA ALA A 37 -5.67 -1.62 -3.91
C ALA A 37 -6.29 -2.78 -4.73
N GLN A 38 -6.97 -3.73 -4.09
CA GLN A 38 -7.67 -4.85 -4.74
C GLN A 38 -6.77 -5.78 -5.58
N GLY A 39 -5.51 -5.96 -5.17
CA GLY A 39 -4.58 -6.87 -5.84
C GLY A 39 -4.06 -6.37 -7.19
N LYS A 40 -4.25 -5.08 -7.51
CA LYS A 40 -3.69 -4.45 -8.70
C LYS A 40 -2.16 -4.45 -8.64
N LEU A 41 -1.53 -4.74 -9.78
CA LEU A 41 -0.09 -4.57 -9.97
C LEU A 41 0.18 -3.18 -10.52
N TRP A 42 1.23 -2.55 -10.00
CA TRP A 42 1.65 -1.21 -10.41
C TRP A 42 3.10 -1.25 -10.90
N SER A 43 3.37 -0.61 -12.04
CA SER A 43 4.75 -0.28 -12.39
C SER A 43 5.30 0.75 -11.40
N GLY A 44 6.62 0.92 -11.35
CA GLY A 44 7.22 1.95 -10.49
C GLY A 44 6.67 3.35 -10.77
N ASN A 45 6.50 3.70 -12.05
CA ASN A 45 5.98 5.00 -12.48
C ASN A 45 4.53 5.21 -12.03
N ASP A 46 3.70 4.17 -12.16
CA ASP A 46 2.31 4.25 -11.71
C ASP A 46 2.23 4.32 -10.18
N ALA A 47 3.11 3.61 -9.47
CA ALA A 47 3.16 3.66 -8.02
C ALA A 47 3.49 5.06 -7.48
N VAL A 48 4.37 5.81 -8.16
CA VAL A 48 4.63 7.23 -7.82
C VAL A 48 3.39 8.08 -8.12
N SER A 49 2.79 7.91 -9.29
CA SER A 49 1.62 8.70 -9.72
C SER A 49 0.41 8.48 -8.80
N ASN A 50 0.24 7.27 -8.28
CA ASN A 50 -0.78 6.91 -7.31
C ASN A 50 -0.38 7.18 -5.84
N GLY A 51 0.79 7.78 -5.58
CA GLY A 51 1.26 8.11 -4.23
C GLY A 51 1.58 6.90 -3.34
N LEU A 52 1.79 5.72 -3.93
CA LEU A 52 2.13 4.49 -3.21
C LEU A 52 3.60 4.47 -2.77
N VAL A 53 4.46 5.18 -3.49
CA VAL A 53 5.89 5.37 -3.18
C VAL A 53 6.30 6.83 -3.37
N ASP A 54 7.34 7.26 -2.67
CA ASP A 54 7.79 8.65 -2.70
C ASP A 54 8.56 9.01 -3.98
N ALA A 55 9.35 8.06 -4.50
CA ALA A 55 10.18 8.26 -5.69
C ALA A 55 10.69 6.93 -6.26
N ILE A 56 11.13 6.95 -7.51
CA ILE A 56 11.85 5.83 -8.16
C ILE A 56 13.34 6.19 -8.21
N ALA A 57 14.17 5.32 -7.64
CA ALA A 57 15.61 5.45 -7.72
C ALA A 57 16.31 4.11 -7.49
N GLY A 58 17.61 4.07 -7.82
CA GLY A 58 18.48 2.95 -7.46
C GLY A 58 18.92 2.98 -5.99
N LEU A 59 19.53 1.88 -5.55
CA LEU A 59 19.97 1.67 -4.16
C LEU A 59 20.84 2.80 -3.62
N SER A 60 21.81 3.28 -4.42
CA SER A 60 22.74 4.35 -3.99
C SER A 60 22.01 5.63 -3.58
N ARG A 61 20.91 5.97 -4.27
CA ARG A 61 20.10 7.14 -3.93
C ARG A 61 19.26 6.90 -2.68
N ALA A 62 18.72 5.70 -2.50
CA ALA A 62 17.98 5.34 -1.29
C ALA A 62 18.86 5.45 -0.03
N VAL A 63 20.11 4.97 -0.10
CA VAL A 63 21.09 5.09 1.00
C VAL A 63 21.41 6.56 1.31
N ALA A 64 21.61 7.38 0.26
CA ALA A 64 21.87 8.80 0.44
C ALA A 64 20.70 9.52 1.16
N ILE A 65 19.45 9.20 0.80
CA ILE A 65 18.26 9.77 1.45
C ILE A 65 18.17 9.33 2.92
N ALA A 66 18.42 8.05 3.21
CA ALA A 66 18.38 7.53 4.57
C ALA A 66 19.39 8.25 5.49
N LYS A 67 20.63 8.47 4.99
CA LYS A 67 21.67 9.20 5.72
C LYS A 67 21.29 10.67 5.99
N GLN A 68 20.53 11.31 5.09
CA GLN A 68 20.09 12.70 5.27
C GLN A 68 18.91 12.85 6.22
N LYS A 69 18.10 11.80 6.39
CA LYS A 69 16.94 11.77 7.31
C LYS A 69 17.30 11.28 8.73
N SER A 70 18.60 11.16 9.04
CA SER A 70 19.14 10.74 10.34
C SER A 70 19.28 11.90 11.31
#